data_AF-A0A2P5IE98-F1
#
_entry.id   AF-A0A2P5IE98-F1
#
_cell.length_a   1.000
_cell.length_b   1.000
_cell.length_c   1.000
_cell.angle_alpha   90.00
_cell.angle_beta   90.00
_cell.angle_gamma   90.00
#
_symmetry.space_group_name_H-M   'P 1'
#
loop_
_entity.id
_entity.type
_entity.pdbx_description
1 polymer ?
#
loop_
_entity_poly.entity_id
_entity_poly.type
_entity_poly.pdbx_seq_one_letter_code
_entity_poly.pdbx_strand_id
1 'polypeptide(L)'
;MTLIWGGLKFVLLMAKSHYDTLYKFTDVMTEVGTNLPVVELYRRIFPTARILQFISQLYAAIVEFLQEFIIYLKQKNYRKFFGNFTRPFDLQFGRLVSRIQSFAQAIDKDVYANAILLQVTQAQSMARHRVDLSIRRTHNENCLTDVPDIAVSPYLLDMKKALFHGFEIEASYHEELAATFKMTSSPAWARWLSIEQQYVPSKFSHKTNLVQAECDAPDAATCMQWVTQVRAESPHIVSVFLLWARGMTAQSAIASIVFQMVQQRPAVLQRAGLSLKSFSAASASLPKLWELFLTLVRNLGGLMVYISIGSVGQEEFDIVAWFVDLCQKWSGPPLNVVIIHPFDENFVHVEECVDLDDKYDVHPSLTTSDALYHVVLLELEVQEALSETVQLVLWEALWREVRYAVIGIAVTQAVEEIIRGAKELAQERHCEEDVIALWVGTVTKWTRDNRAFRPVAGLTSPSDMMREQIQRHLNVVDIHLPTVVRTRLERMVSSAAGSRLSARERRRLTKELRQGEPKPLGDEERTAIWKRIQATIRPGTMDTYNAPVRKLMLGVLEAYLDDPPEQENDARRCVKGLMRDVFGWNKTWKAAFLDKEGPILEGMVAAIGAGFGDVLDAIISEVGNLAIDCP
;
A
#
# COMPACT_ATOMS: atom_id res chain seq x y z
N MET A 1 65.97 10.72 1.98
CA MET A 1 66.88 9.95 1.09
C MET A 1 68.32 10.49 1.11
N THR A 2 68.55 11.81 1.09
CA THR A 2 69.91 12.41 1.15
C THR A 2 70.64 12.29 2.49
N LEU A 3 69.93 12.26 3.64
CA LEU A 3 70.55 12.12 4.97
C LEU A 3 71.16 10.72 5.23
N ILE A 4 70.50 9.67 4.74
CA ILE A 4 70.91 8.27 4.94
C ILE A 4 72.23 8.00 4.19
N TRP A 5 72.37 8.56 2.97
CA TRP A 5 73.58 8.36 2.18
C TRP A 5 74.79 9.15 2.74
N GLY A 6 74.53 10.33 3.31
CA GLY A 6 75.54 11.11 4.03
C GLY A 6 76.05 10.39 5.29
N GLY A 7 75.13 9.77 6.05
CA GLY A 7 75.46 8.94 7.21
C GLY A 7 76.28 7.69 6.86
N LEU A 8 75.90 6.96 5.81
CA LEU A 8 76.60 5.72 5.43
C LEU A 8 78.01 5.99 4.88
N LYS A 9 78.19 7.08 4.10
CA LYS A 9 79.52 7.54 3.64
C LYS A 9 80.41 7.94 4.82
N PHE A 10 79.82 8.49 5.89
CA PHE A 10 80.53 8.89 7.10
C PHE A 10 80.95 7.69 7.97
N VAL A 11 80.08 6.70 8.16
CA VAL A 11 80.39 5.44 8.85
C VAL A 11 81.53 4.69 8.14
N LEU A 12 81.52 4.65 6.81
CA LEU A 12 82.58 4.03 5.99
C LEU A 12 83.93 4.77 6.08
N LEU A 13 83.93 6.11 6.19
CA LEU A 13 85.14 6.92 6.39
C LEU A 13 85.75 6.76 7.78
N MET A 14 84.93 6.36 8.76
CA MET A 14 85.26 6.31 10.19
C MET A 14 85.80 4.96 10.69
N ALA A 15 85.46 3.84 10.03
CA ALA A 15 85.92 2.49 10.40
C ALA A 15 87.46 2.33 10.39
N LYS A 16 88.20 3.31 9.85
CA LYS A 16 89.65 3.26 9.67
C LYS A 16 90.48 3.73 10.90
N SER A 17 89.89 4.38 11.93
CA SER A 17 90.70 5.01 13.00
C SER A 17 90.22 4.83 14.46
N HIS A 18 88.94 4.54 14.75
CA HIS A 18 88.44 4.46 16.14
C HIS A 18 87.28 3.45 16.29
N TYR A 19 87.62 2.16 16.37
CA TYR A 19 86.64 1.05 16.35
C TYR A 19 85.63 1.11 17.53
N ASP A 20 86.08 1.29 18.77
CA ASP A 20 85.19 1.25 19.95
C ASP A 20 84.20 2.42 20.03
N THR A 21 84.65 3.63 19.68
CA THR A 21 83.78 4.82 19.65
C THR A 21 82.75 4.73 18.52
N LEU A 22 83.14 4.13 17.38
CA LEU A 22 82.24 3.89 16.26
C LEU A 22 81.17 2.85 16.61
N TYR A 23 81.54 1.79 17.35
CA TYR A 23 80.60 0.78 17.81
C TYR A 23 79.50 1.41 18.68
N LYS A 24 79.89 2.17 19.72
CA LYS A 24 78.93 2.88 20.59
C LYS A 24 78.08 3.91 19.86
N PHE A 25 78.64 4.63 18.89
CA PHE A 25 77.87 5.54 18.03
C PHE A 25 76.85 4.77 17.18
N THR A 26 77.26 3.65 16.60
CA THR A 26 76.39 2.81 15.76
C THR A 26 75.25 2.21 16.59
N ASP A 27 75.50 1.81 17.83
CA ASP A 27 74.47 1.33 18.75
C ASP A 27 73.43 2.42 19.05
N VAL A 28 73.87 3.63 19.43
CA VAL A 28 72.96 4.77 19.68
C VAL A 28 72.18 5.14 18.42
N MET A 29 72.81 5.16 17.25
CA MET A 29 72.14 5.46 15.98
C MET A 29 71.17 4.35 15.56
N THR A 30 71.47 3.10 15.90
CA THR A 30 70.56 1.97 15.67
C THR A 30 69.34 2.09 16.58
N GLU A 31 69.53 2.37 17.87
CA GLU A 31 68.44 2.59 18.83
C GLU A 31 67.55 3.78 18.43
N VAL A 32 68.15 4.88 18.00
CA VAL A 32 67.42 6.03 17.43
C VAL A 32 66.68 5.63 16.16
N GLY A 33 67.36 4.93 15.25
CA GLY A 33 66.80 4.49 13.97
C GLY A 33 65.61 3.54 14.12
N THR A 34 65.61 2.66 15.12
CA THR A 34 64.51 1.74 15.41
C THR A 34 63.31 2.43 16.06
N ASN A 35 63.54 3.49 16.83
CA ASN A 35 62.48 4.20 17.56
C ASN A 35 61.79 5.29 16.74
N LEU A 36 62.47 5.89 15.75
CA LEU A 36 61.90 6.98 14.92
C LEU A 36 60.61 6.61 14.15
N PRO A 37 60.47 5.41 13.54
CA PRO A 37 59.23 5.01 12.88
C PRO A 37 58.03 4.97 13.84
N VAL A 38 58.24 4.52 15.08
CA VAL A 38 57.21 4.46 16.13
C VAL A 38 56.80 5.87 16.55
N VAL A 39 57.77 6.78 16.69
CA VAL A 39 57.50 8.19 17.00
C VAL A 39 56.71 8.88 15.88
N GLU A 40 57.01 8.60 14.60
CA GLU A 40 56.25 9.13 13.47
C GLU A 40 54.82 8.57 13.42
N LEU A 41 54.62 7.31 13.82
CA LEU A 41 53.30 6.72 13.99
C LEU A 41 52.51 7.46 15.08
N TYR A 42 53.12 7.72 16.24
CA TYR A 42 52.49 8.47 17.32
C TYR A 42 52.13 9.91 16.93
N ARG A 43 52.96 10.56 16.12
CA ARG A 43 52.68 11.89 15.57
C ARG A 43 51.37 11.92 14.78
N ARG A 44 51.07 10.84 14.06
CA ARG A 44 49.86 10.72 13.23
C ARG A 44 48.62 10.37 14.06
N ILE A 45 48.77 9.50 15.05
CA ILE A 45 47.64 9.00 15.86
C ILE A 45 47.25 9.99 16.97
N PHE A 46 48.23 10.66 17.59
CA PHE A 46 48.02 11.54 18.74
C PHE A 46 48.76 12.89 18.57
N PRO A 47 48.32 13.78 17.65
CA PRO A 47 48.99 15.06 17.37
C PRO A 47 48.71 16.12 18.45
N THR A 48 48.96 15.81 19.73
CA THR A 48 48.80 16.78 20.81
C THR A 48 49.98 17.75 20.82
N ALA A 49 49.74 19.00 21.24
CA ALA A 49 50.79 20.04 21.30
C ALA A 49 52.00 19.58 22.12
N ARG A 50 51.77 18.80 23.18
CA ARG A 50 52.80 18.26 24.07
C ARG A 50 53.61 17.13 23.44
N ILE A 51 52.97 16.18 22.75
CA ILE A 51 53.67 15.12 22.00
C ILE A 51 54.51 15.76 20.88
N LEU A 52 53.95 16.70 20.13
CA LEU A 52 54.68 17.42 19.07
C LEU A 52 55.89 18.19 19.62
N GLN A 53 55.77 18.77 20.81
CA GLN A 53 56.88 19.42 21.50
C GLN A 53 57.99 18.42 21.87
N PHE A 54 57.64 17.26 22.45
CA PHE A 54 58.64 16.23 22.76
C PHE A 54 59.29 15.64 21.51
N ILE A 55 58.55 15.46 20.43
CA ILE A 55 59.08 15.02 19.13
C ILE A 55 60.08 16.04 18.58
N SER A 56 59.74 17.33 18.64
CA SER A 56 60.65 18.41 18.24
C SER A 56 61.92 18.42 19.07
N GLN A 57 61.81 18.26 20.39
CA GLN A 57 62.94 18.20 21.33
C GLN A 57 63.81 16.95 21.11
N LEU A 58 63.20 15.81 20.76
CA LEU A 58 63.91 14.58 20.38
C LEU A 58 64.73 14.79 19.11
N TYR A 59 64.14 15.34 18.05
CA TYR A 59 64.87 15.64 16.81
C TYR A 59 65.99 16.65 17.04
N ALA A 60 65.75 17.69 17.86
CA ALA A 60 66.79 18.66 18.22
C ALA A 60 67.97 17.99 18.96
N ALA A 61 67.69 17.09 19.91
CA ALA A 61 68.72 16.35 20.64
C ALA A 61 69.52 15.39 19.74
N ILE A 62 68.87 14.74 18.76
CA ILE A 62 69.54 13.89 17.76
C ILE A 62 70.46 14.74 16.87
N VAL A 63 70.00 15.90 16.41
CA VAL A 63 70.82 16.81 15.59
C VAL A 63 72.02 17.34 16.38
N GLU A 64 71.82 17.75 17.63
CA GLU A 64 72.87 18.21 18.54
C GLU A 64 73.92 17.09 18.77
N PHE A 65 73.47 15.85 19.01
CA PHE A 65 74.36 14.69 19.11
C PHE A 65 75.19 14.47 17.84
N LEU A 66 74.57 14.50 16.66
CA LEU A 66 75.27 14.33 15.39
C LEU A 66 76.27 15.47 15.12
N GLN A 67 75.93 16.71 15.47
CA GLN A 67 76.82 17.86 15.32
C GLN A 67 78.05 17.76 16.21
N GLU A 68 77.86 17.48 17.51
CA GLU A 68 78.96 17.29 18.46
C GLU A 68 79.86 16.12 18.04
N PHE A 69 79.27 15.04 17.56
CA PHE A 69 80.02 13.90 17.04
C PHE A 69 80.82 14.25 15.79
N ILE A 70 80.26 15.03 14.85
CA ILE A 70 80.99 15.50 13.66
C ILE A 70 82.15 16.43 14.05
N ILE A 71 81.95 17.32 15.02
CA ILE A 71 82.99 18.22 15.53
C ILE A 71 84.12 17.41 16.16
N TYR A 72 83.80 16.42 17.00
CA TYR A 72 84.76 15.50 17.61
C TYR A 72 85.63 14.79 16.55
N LEU A 73 85.02 14.35 15.44
CA LEU A 73 85.72 13.63 14.37
C LEU A 73 86.52 14.52 13.42
N LYS A 74 86.15 15.80 13.29
CA LYS A 74 86.89 16.78 12.46
C LYS A 74 88.16 17.31 13.12
N GLN A 75 88.40 17.04 14.40
CA GLN A 75 89.63 17.43 15.08
C GLN A 75 90.83 16.63 14.53
N LYS A 76 91.45 17.12 13.44
CA LYS A 76 92.73 16.62 12.92
C LYS A 76 93.84 16.79 13.96
N ASN A 77 94.55 15.70 14.27
CA ASN A 77 95.92 15.62 14.81
C ASN A 77 96.62 16.95 15.22
N TYR A 78 96.17 17.58 16.30
CA TYR A 78 97.01 18.47 17.10
C TYR A 78 97.42 17.72 18.36
N ARG A 79 98.46 16.88 18.20
CA ARG A 79 99.31 16.51 19.33
C ARG A 79 99.89 17.79 19.90
N LYS A 80 99.80 17.95 21.23
CA LYS A 80 100.29 19.05 22.08
C LYS A 80 99.32 20.21 22.30
N PHE A 81 98.23 19.97 23.01
CA PHE A 81 98.00 20.62 24.31
C PHE A 81 96.85 19.91 25.02
N PHE A 82 97.10 19.49 26.26
CA PHE A 82 96.23 18.70 27.16
C PHE A 82 96.17 17.18 26.91
N GLY A 83 96.99 16.49 27.71
CA GLY A 83 96.78 15.09 28.06
C GLY A 83 95.44 14.91 28.76
N ASN A 84 94.50 14.36 28.03
CA ASN A 84 93.41 13.50 28.50
C ASN A 84 93.02 12.65 27.28
N PHE A 85 94.01 11.91 26.76
CA PHE A 85 93.76 10.85 25.81
C PHE A 85 92.83 9.85 26.51
N THR A 86 91.70 9.58 25.84
CA THR A 86 90.57 8.72 26.23
C THR A 86 89.65 9.25 27.35
N ARG A 87 88.89 10.33 27.09
CA ARG A 87 87.57 10.44 27.76
C ARG A 87 86.66 9.36 27.16
N PRO A 88 86.10 8.44 27.96
CA PRO A 88 85.17 7.44 27.45
C PRO A 88 83.96 8.15 26.82
N PHE A 89 83.41 7.55 25.76
CA PHE A 89 82.22 8.04 25.03
C PHE A 89 81.12 8.54 25.98
N ASP A 90 80.94 7.85 27.10
CA ASP A 90 79.92 8.12 28.11
C ASP A 90 80.13 9.48 28.83
N LEU A 91 81.38 9.92 28.98
CA LEU A 91 81.73 11.23 29.58
C LEU A 91 81.53 12.42 28.62
N GLN A 92 81.55 12.19 27.31
CA GLN A 92 81.37 13.25 26.30
C GLN A 92 79.94 13.32 25.78
N PHE A 93 79.33 12.17 25.48
CA PHE A 93 78.03 12.10 24.80
C PHE A 93 76.90 11.58 25.70
N GLY A 94 77.21 11.02 26.88
CA GLY A 94 76.22 10.40 27.76
C GLY A 94 75.05 11.32 28.12
N ARG A 95 75.31 12.62 28.34
CA ARG A 95 74.24 13.60 28.61
C ARG A 95 73.25 13.74 27.44
N LEU A 96 73.74 13.72 26.20
CA LEU A 96 72.91 13.84 25.00
C LEU A 96 72.13 12.55 24.74
N VAL A 97 72.78 11.39 24.91
CA VAL A 97 72.14 10.07 24.80
C VAL A 97 71.01 9.91 25.82
N SER A 98 71.25 10.27 27.08
CA SER A 98 70.21 10.25 28.12
C SER A 98 69.06 11.22 27.81
N ARG A 99 69.34 12.38 27.19
CA ARG A 99 68.30 13.32 26.76
C ARG A 99 67.42 12.70 25.68
N ILE A 100 68.01 12.08 24.66
CA ILE A 100 67.30 11.36 23.58
C ILE A 100 66.40 10.27 24.17
N GLN A 101 66.94 9.43 25.06
CA GLN A 101 66.18 8.37 25.72
C GLN A 101 65.04 8.92 26.61
N SER A 102 65.28 10.01 27.33
CA SER A 102 64.26 10.64 28.18
C SER A 102 63.07 11.19 27.37
N PHE A 103 63.34 11.79 26.21
CA PHE A 103 62.29 12.31 25.34
C PHE A 103 61.52 11.17 24.67
N ALA A 104 62.19 10.11 24.23
CA ALA A 104 61.52 8.91 23.70
C ALA A 104 60.55 8.31 24.74
N GLN A 105 61.01 8.13 25.98
CA GLN A 105 60.16 7.61 27.07
C GLN A 105 59.02 8.55 27.46
N ALA A 106 59.24 9.87 27.40
CA ALA A 106 58.18 10.85 27.66
C ALA A 106 57.07 10.78 26.60
N ILE A 107 57.44 10.58 25.34
CA ILE A 107 56.49 10.38 24.23
C ILE A 107 55.65 9.12 24.46
N ASP A 108 56.28 7.98 24.78
CA ASP A 108 55.56 6.73 25.03
C ASP A 108 54.55 6.84 26.18
N LYS A 109 54.93 7.48 27.29
CA LYS A 109 54.04 7.67 28.45
C LYS A 109 52.83 8.55 28.13
N ASP A 110 53.04 9.65 27.42
CA ASP A 110 51.96 10.56 27.02
C ASP A 110 51.02 9.90 25.99
N VAL A 111 51.55 9.09 25.07
CA VAL A 111 50.75 8.31 24.12
C VAL A 111 49.88 7.27 24.84
N TYR A 112 50.46 6.52 25.79
CA TYR A 112 49.73 5.53 26.57
C TYR A 112 48.58 6.17 27.37
N ALA A 113 48.82 7.33 27.99
CA ALA A 113 47.78 8.08 28.71
C ALA A 113 46.64 8.54 27.77
N ASN A 114 46.96 9.03 26.56
CA ASN A 114 45.95 9.42 25.58
C ASN A 114 45.15 8.23 25.03
N ALA A 115 45.79 7.07 24.85
CA ALA A 115 45.11 5.85 24.42
C ALA A 115 44.08 5.37 25.45
N ILE A 116 44.42 5.39 26.74
CA ILE A 116 43.49 5.07 27.83
C ILE A 116 42.31 6.05 27.85
N LEU A 117 42.59 7.36 27.71
CA LEU A 117 41.54 8.38 27.71
C LEU A 117 40.54 8.20 26.56
N LEU A 118 41.03 7.85 25.37
CA LEU A 118 40.19 7.56 24.21
C LEU A 118 39.27 6.35 24.46
N GLN A 119 39.84 5.26 25.02
CA GLN A 119 39.10 4.04 25.33
C GLN A 119 38.01 4.28 26.39
N VAL A 120 38.33 5.05 27.44
CA VAL A 120 37.35 5.42 28.49
C VAL A 120 36.23 6.30 27.91
N THR A 121 36.57 7.25 27.04
CA THR A 121 35.58 8.15 26.42
C THR A 121 34.63 7.37 25.49
N GLN A 122 35.15 6.44 24.70
CA GLN A 122 34.33 5.55 23.88
C GLN A 122 33.42 4.65 24.72
N ALA A 123 33.96 4.04 25.78
CA ALA A 123 33.16 3.21 26.69
C ALA A 123 32.04 4.00 27.37
N GLN A 124 32.31 5.24 27.80
CA GLN A 124 31.30 6.13 28.39
C GLN A 124 30.23 6.55 27.37
N SER A 125 30.61 6.86 26.13
CA SER A 125 29.66 7.18 25.05
C SER A 125 28.72 6.01 24.78
N MET A 126 29.25 4.78 24.66
CA MET A 126 28.47 3.57 24.46
C MET A 126 27.55 3.28 25.65
N ALA A 127 28.04 3.47 26.89
CA ALA A 127 27.23 3.29 28.09
C ALA A 127 26.07 4.29 28.17
N ARG A 128 26.32 5.58 27.89
CA ARG A 128 25.27 6.61 27.80
C ARG A 128 24.23 6.27 26.74
N HIS A 129 24.69 5.85 25.55
CA HIS A 129 23.78 5.46 24.47
C HIS A 129 22.92 4.24 24.85
N ARG A 130 23.45 3.28 25.62
CA ARG A 130 22.67 2.14 26.14
C ARG A 130 21.64 2.57 27.17
N VAL A 131 22.00 3.48 28.07
CA VAL A 131 21.07 4.02 29.09
C VAL A 131 19.96 4.82 28.42
N ASP A 132 20.27 5.72 27.49
CA ASP A 132 19.27 6.48 26.73
C ASP A 132 18.28 5.57 25.98
N LEU A 133 18.78 4.48 25.37
CA LEU A 133 17.92 3.48 24.73
C LEU A 133 17.02 2.76 25.74
N SER A 134 17.53 2.41 26.93
CA SER A 134 16.72 1.78 27.98
C SER A 134 15.64 2.71 28.53
N ILE A 135 15.94 4.00 28.73
CA ILE A 135 14.98 4.99 29.21
C ILE A 135 13.88 5.20 28.18
N ARG A 136 14.23 5.31 26.89
CA ARG A 136 13.25 5.38 25.80
C ARG A 136 12.37 4.13 25.73
N ARG A 137 12.94 2.95 25.98
CA ARG A 137 12.20 1.68 26.04
C ARG A 137 11.14 1.71 27.13
N THR A 138 11.55 2.00 28.36
CA THR A 138 10.64 2.04 29.52
C THR A 138 9.58 3.14 29.39
N HIS A 139 9.95 4.30 28.84
CA HIS A 139 8.98 5.37 28.58
C HIS A 139 7.91 4.96 27.54
N ASN A 140 8.33 4.38 26.42
CA ASN A 140 7.40 3.89 25.40
C ASN A 140 6.51 2.75 25.91
N GLU A 141 7.05 1.83 26.72
CA GLU A 141 6.29 0.75 27.36
C GLU A 141 5.19 1.31 28.26
N ASN A 142 5.53 2.20 29.19
CA ASN A 142 4.57 2.75 30.14
C ASN A 142 3.48 3.58 29.44
N CYS A 143 3.82 4.35 28.41
CA CYS A 143 2.83 5.11 27.62
C CYS A 143 1.86 4.22 26.82
N LEU A 144 2.23 2.98 26.50
CA LEU A 144 1.40 2.03 25.77
C LEU A 144 0.57 1.14 26.70
N THR A 145 0.98 0.93 27.95
CA THR A 145 0.28 0.09 28.93
C THR A 145 -0.67 0.85 29.87
N ASP A 146 -0.47 2.15 30.08
CA ASP A 146 -1.25 2.95 31.05
C ASP A 146 -2.59 3.51 30.51
N VAL A 147 -3.15 2.90 29.46
CA VAL A 147 -4.39 3.40 28.85
C VAL A 147 -5.47 2.31 28.88
N PRO A 148 -6.65 2.55 29.48
CA PRO A 148 -7.77 1.60 29.43
C PRO A 148 -8.12 1.28 27.97
N ASP A 149 -8.61 0.06 27.70
CA ASP A 149 -8.92 -0.56 26.39
C ASP A 149 -9.76 0.29 25.40
N ILE A 150 -10.19 1.50 25.77
CA ILE A 150 -11.07 2.38 25.00
C ILE A 150 -10.37 3.69 24.57
N ALA A 151 -9.21 4.04 25.15
CA ALA A 151 -8.48 5.25 24.76
C ALA A 151 -7.22 4.91 23.93
N VAL A 152 -7.09 5.52 22.75
CA VAL A 152 -5.85 5.46 21.97
C VAL A 152 -4.77 6.18 22.78
N SER A 153 -3.63 5.52 23.02
CA SER A 153 -2.52 6.13 23.75
C SER A 153 -2.16 7.51 23.16
N PRO A 154 -1.95 8.55 23.99
CA PRO A 154 -1.52 9.88 23.51
C PRO A 154 -0.32 9.80 22.57
N TYR A 155 0.56 8.82 22.78
CA TYR A 155 1.70 8.55 21.93
C TYR A 155 1.31 8.09 20.51
N LEU A 156 0.32 7.20 20.38
CA LEU A 156 -0.19 6.77 19.07
C LEU A 156 -0.89 7.93 18.36
N LEU A 157 -1.56 8.81 19.09
CA LEU A 157 -2.19 10.00 18.53
C LEU A 157 -1.14 11.00 17.99
N ASP A 158 -0.06 11.25 18.74
CA ASP A 158 1.04 12.10 18.26
C ASP A 158 1.76 11.47 17.06
N MET A 159 1.89 10.14 17.04
CA MET A 159 2.46 9.43 15.90
C MET A 159 1.56 9.51 14.68
N LYS A 160 0.24 9.41 14.86
CA LYS A 160 -0.75 9.64 13.80
C LYS A 160 -0.59 11.04 13.21
N LYS A 161 -0.51 12.09 14.06
CA LYS A 161 -0.24 13.46 13.61
C LYS A 161 1.09 13.59 12.85
N ALA A 162 2.15 12.90 13.31
CA ALA A 162 3.45 12.94 12.65
C ALA A 162 3.44 12.24 11.28
N LEU A 163 2.73 11.11 11.16
CA LEU A 163 2.58 10.35 9.93
C LEU A 163 1.76 11.09 8.89
N PHE A 164 0.68 11.74 9.31
CA PHE A 164 -0.30 12.40 8.45
C PHE A 164 -0.07 13.91 8.29
N HIS A 165 1.14 14.40 8.57
CA HIS A 165 1.44 15.81 8.44
C HIS A 165 1.32 16.28 6.98
N GLY A 166 0.42 17.23 6.73
CA GLY A 166 0.09 17.74 5.39
C GLY A 166 -1.03 16.96 4.67
N PHE A 167 -1.61 15.95 5.31
CA PHE A 167 -2.77 15.18 4.83
C PHE A 167 -3.58 14.68 6.04
N GLU A 168 -3.89 15.62 6.95
CA GLU A 168 -4.55 15.33 8.22
C GLU A 168 -5.99 14.85 8.05
N ILE A 169 -6.64 15.17 6.93
CA ILE A 169 -8.03 14.78 6.62
C ILE A 169 -8.14 13.26 6.48
N GLU A 170 -7.10 12.61 5.94
CA GLU A 170 -7.05 11.17 5.70
C GLU A 170 -6.68 10.36 6.94
N ALA A 171 -6.27 11.02 8.04
CA ALA A 171 -5.76 10.34 9.22
C ALA A 171 -6.80 9.39 9.85
N SER A 172 -8.06 9.83 9.96
CA SER A 172 -9.15 9.04 10.53
C SER A 172 -9.99 8.28 9.48
N TYR A 173 -9.65 8.40 8.19
CA TYR A 173 -10.47 7.88 7.10
C TYR A 173 -10.86 6.40 7.25
N HIS A 174 -9.89 5.49 7.44
CA HIS A 174 -10.19 4.05 7.56
C HIS A 174 -10.92 3.69 8.86
N GLU A 175 -10.74 4.48 9.93
CA GLU A 175 -11.44 4.28 11.21
C GLU A 175 -12.91 4.72 11.10
N GLU A 176 -13.14 5.90 10.51
CA GLU A 176 -14.48 6.43 10.22
C GLU A 176 -15.25 5.49 9.30
N LEU A 177 -14.63 5.07 8.19
CA LEU A 177 -15.24 4.17 7.22
C LEU A 177 -15.60 2.82 7.86
N ALA A 178 -14.68 2.23 8.63
CA ALA A 178 -14.95 0.99 9.35
C ALA A 178 -16.13 1.15 10.32
N ALA A 179 -16.27 2.30 10.99
CA ALA A 179 -17.41 2.58 11.85
C ALA A 179 -18.72 2.69 11.07
N THR A 180 -18.73 3.37 9.91
CA THR A 180 -19.90 3.45 9.02
C THR A 180 -20.37 2.08 8.53
N PHE A 181 -19.45 1.27 8.02
CA PHE A 181 -19.79 -0.07 7.52
C PHE A 181 -20.21 -1.01 8.64
N LYS A 182 -19.66 -0.88 9.85
CA LYS A 182 -20.09 -1.69 11.01
C LYS A 182 -21.56 -1.47 11.38
N MET A 183 -22.10 -0.26 11.19
CA MET A 183 -23.51 0.06 11.52
C MET A 183 -24.53 -0.57 10.58
N THR A 184 -24.10 -1.06 9.41
CA THR A 184 -25.00 -1.34 8.29
C THR A 184 -24.69 -2.67 7.61
N SER A 185 -23.50 -3.22 7.82
CA SER A 185 -23.08 -4.50 7.27
C SER A 185 -23.98 -5.63 7.77
N SER A 186 -24.77 -6.18 6.85
CA SER A 186 -25.55 -7.39 7.11
C SER A 186 -24.64 -8.62 7.28
N PRO A 187 -25.05 -9.62 8.08
CA PRO A 187 -24.41 -10.94 8.11
C PRO A 187 -24.33 -11.62 6.73
N ALA A 188 -25.14 -11.19 5.77
CA ALA A 188 -25.10 -11.68 4.38
C ALA A 188 -23.73 -11.50 3.72
N TRP A 189 -22.96 -10.47 4.10
CA TRP A 189 -21.62 -10.21 3.54
C TRP A 189 -20.60 -11.30 3.87
N ALA A 190 -20.76 -12.02 4.98
CA ALA A 190 -19.89 -13.15 5.32
C ALA A 190 -20.00 -14.30 4.29
N ARG A 191 -21.21 -14.52 3.75
CA ARG A 191 -21.43 -15.50 2.68
C ARG A 191 -20.70 -15.10 1.40
N TRP A 192 -20.79 -13.82 1.02
CA TRP A 192 -20.18 -13.30 -0.20
C TRP A 192 -18.66 -13.29 -0.15
N LEU A 193 -18.06 -12.91 1.00
CA LEU A 193 -16.63 -13.08 1.21
C LEU A 193 -16.20 -14.55 1.00
N SER A 194 -16.98 -15.51 1.51
CA SER A 194 -16.69 -16.94 1.31
C SER A 194 -16.70 -17.34 -0.18
N ILE A 195 -17.57 -16.72 -0.99
CA ILE A 195 -17.66 -16.97 -2.44
C ILE A 195 -16.46 -16.33 -3.14
N GLU A 196 -16.16 -15.06 -2.86
CA GLU A 196 -15.00 -14.35 -3.40
C GLU A 196 -13.69 -15.11 -3.11
N GLN A 197 -13.53 -15.61 -1.88
CA GLN A 197 -12.34 -16.38 -1.45
C GLN A 197 -12.11 -17.69 -2.20
N GLN A 198 -13.10 -18.19 -2.95
CA GLN A 198 -12.91 -19.35 -3.85
C GLN A 198 -12.04 -18.98 -5.06
N TYR A 199 -12.04 -17.71 -5.43
CA TYR A 199 -11.33 -17.17 -6.60
C TYR A 199 -10.17 -16.26 -6.20
N VAL A 200 -10.26 -15.57 -5.06
CA VAL A 200 -9.24 -14.67 -4.52
C VAL A 200 -8.78 -15.18 -3.15
N PRO A 201 -7.85 -16.15 -3.10
CA PRO A 201 -7.40 -16.71 -1.83
C PRO A 201 -6.69 -15.66 -0.99
N SER A 202 -7.30 -15.29 0.12
CA SER A 202 -6.84 -14.17 0.96
C SER A 202 -6.39 -14.60 2.36
N LYS A 203 -6.12 -15.91 2.54
CA LYS A 203 -5.60 -16.52 3.77
C LYS A 203 -4.08 -16.36 3.87
N PHE A 204 -3.58 -16.42 5.11
CA PHE A 204 -2.14 -16.34 5.37
C PHE A 204 -1.38 -17.49 4.71
N SER A 205 -0.22 -17.17 4.12
CA SER A 205 0.74 -18.14 3.59
C SER A 205 2.12 -17.86 4.16
N HIS A 206 2.86 -18.92 4.47
CA HIS A 206 4.26 -18.82 4.91
C HIS A 206 5.23 -18.42 3.79
N LYS A 207 4.73 -18.18 2.58
CA LYS A 207 5.48 -17.62 1.45
C LYS A 207 4.88 -16.28 1.07
N THR A 208 5.71 -15.40 0.50
CA THR A 208 5.20 -14.21 -0.18
C THR A 208 4.28 -14.62 -1.31
N ASN A 209 3.11 -14.00 -1.37
CA ASN A 209 2.11 -14.23 -2.40
C ASN A 209 1.45 -12.92 -2.79
N LEU A 210 1.05 -12.83 -4.05
CA LEU A 210 0.27 -11.75 -4.60
C LEU A 210 -0.94 -12.36 -5.30
N VAL A 211 -2.13 -11.94 -4.90
CA VAL A 211 -3.37 -12.24 -5.60
C VAL A 211 -3.90 -10.93 -6.14
N GLN A 212 -4.11 -10.87 -7.45
CA GLN A 212 -4.67 -9.72 -8.13
C GLN A 212 -6.00 -10.11 -8.74
N ALA A 213 -6.98 -9.24 -8.59
CA ALA A 213 -8.30 -9.44 -9.13
C ALA A 213 -8.86 -8.14 -9.72
N GLU A 214 -9.67 -8.29 -10.75
CA GLU A 214 -10.40 -7.21 -11.39
C GLU A 214 -11.87 -7.27 -11.00
N CYS A 215 -12.43 -6.14 -10.60
CA CYS A 215 -13.85 -5.98 -10.31
C CYS A 215 -14.24 -4.52 -10.49
N ASP A 216 -15.29 -4.26 -11.28
CA ASP A 216 -15.77 -2.90 -11.54
C ASP A 216 -16.37 -2.20 -10.31
N ALA A 217 -16.88 -2.98 -9.34
CA ALA A 217 -17.53 -2.47 -8.14
C ALA A 217 -17.06 -3.22 -6.89
N PRO A 218 -15.80 -3.01 -6.43
CA PRO A 218 -15.31 -3.69 -5.25
C PRO A 218 -15.94 -3.08 -3.99
N ASP A 219 -16.54 -3.94 -3.17
CA ASP A 219 -17.31 -3.52 -2.00
C ASP A 219 -16.45 -3.47 -0.72
N ALA A 220 -16.52 -2.34 -0.01
CA ALA A 220 -15.81 -2.13 1.24
C ALA A 220 -16.28 -3.06 2.37
N ALA A 221 -17.54 -3.51 2.37
CA ALA A 221 -18.07 -4.48 3.33
C ALA A 221 -17.35 -5.82 3.22
N THR A 222 -17.02 -6.30 2.02
CA THR A 222 -16.24 -7.54 1.84
C THR A 222 -14.85 -7.41 2.44
N CYS A 223 -14.18 -6.28 2.23
CA CYS A 223 -12.90 -5.96 2.86
C CYS A 223 -13.01 -5.95 4.41
N MET A 224 -14.06 -5.36 4.96
CA MET A 224 -14.28 -5.35 6.42
C MET A 224 -14.53 -6.75 7.00
N GLN A 225 -15.24 -7.61 6.26
CA GLN A 225 -15.40 -9.03 6.64
C GLN A 225 -14.04 -9.75 6.59
N TRP A 226 -13.21 -9.48 5.57
CA TRP A 226 -11.87 -10.05 5.45
C TRP A 226 -10.99 -9.67 6.65
N VAL A 227 -10.97 -8.39 7.03
CA VAL A 227 -10.20 -7.91 8.19
C VAL A 227 -10.63 -8.66 9.46
N THR A 228 -11.93 -8.82 9.67
CA THR A 228 -12.49 -9.52 10.83
C THR A 228 -12.07 -11.00 10.85
N GLN A 229 -12.20 -11.68 9.70
CA GLN A 229 -11.82 -13.10 9.56
C GLN A 229 -10.33 -13.32 9.76
N VAL A 230 -9.45 -12.56 9.09
CA VAL A 230 -8.00 -12.77 9.16
C VAL A 230 -7.45 -12.49 10.55
N ARG A 231 -7.96 -11.47 11.24
CA ARG A 231 -7.58 -11.20 12.64
C ARG A 231 -7.97 -12.34 13.58
N ALA A 232 -9.06 -13.06 13.28
CA ALA A 232 -9.48 -14.23 14.05
C ALA A 232 -8.67 -15.49 13.70
N GLU A 233 -8.42 -15.75 12.42
CA GLU A 233 -7.74 -16.96 11.94
C GLU A 233 -6.20 -16.90 12.11
N SER A 234 -5.61 -15.73 11.93
CA SER A 234 -4.16 -15.51 11.96
C SER A 234 -3.76 -14.39 12.94
N PRO A 235 -4.15 -14.47 14.22
CA PRO A 235 -3.95 -13.40 15.20
C PRO A 235 -2.47 -13.11 15.50
N HIS A 236 -1.54 -13.96 15.03
CA HIS A 236 -0.10 -13.81 15.22
C HIS A 236 0.56 -12.94 14.13
N ILE A 237 -0.09 -12.75 12.99
CA ILE A 237 0.37 -11.93 11.86
C ILE A 237 -0.36 -10.58 11.89
N VAL A 238 0.32 -9.52 11.45
CA VAL A 238 -0.32 -8.21 11.27
C VAL A 238 -1.09 -8.20 9.96
N SER A 239 -2.35 -7.76 10.01
CA SER A 239 -3.22 -7.65 8.84
C SER A 239 -3.68 -6.21 8.66
N VAL A 240 -3.40 -5.62 7.51
CA VAL A 240 -3.78 -4.25 7.18
C VAL A 240 -4.68 -4.23 5.95
N PHE A 241 -5.49 -3.18 5.85
CA PHE A 241 -6.34 -2.98 4.68
C PHE A 241 -6.23 -1.54 4.18
N LEU A 242 -6.38 -1.37 2.87
CA LEU A 242 -6.40 -0.09 2.19
C LEU A 242 -7.63 -0.07 1.30
N LEU A 243 -8.66 0.64 1.75
CA LEU A 243 -9.74 1.10 0.87
C LEU A 243 -9.27 2.42 0.26
N TRP A 244 -9.17 2.48 -1.06
CA TRP A 244 -8.73 3.67 -1.76
C TRP A 244 -9.89 4.64 -1.97
N ALA A 245 -9.69 5.90 -1.59
CA ALA A 245 -10.62 6.99 -1.89
C ALA A 245 -10.05 7.83 -3.03
N ARG A 246 -10.91 8.29 -3.93
CA ARG A 246 -10.51 9.23 -4.98
C ARG A 246 -9.91 10.50 -4.36
N GLY A 247 -8.73 10.88 -4.83
CA GLY A 247 -7.97 12.02 -4.29
C GLY A 247 -6.99 11.67 -3.17
N MET A 248 -7.01 10.41 -2.68
CA MET A 248 -5.95 9.89 -1.82
C MET A 248 -4.63 9.86 -2.60
N THR A 249 -3.53 10.12 -1.90
CA THR A 249 -2.18 10.01 -2.48
C THR A 249 -1.56 8.68 -2.07
N ALA A 250 -0.59 8.19 -2.84
CA ALA A 250 0.21 7.04 -2.42
C ALA A 250 0.83 7.28 -1.02
N GLN A 251 1.15 8.52 -0.68
CA GLN A 251 1.71 8.85 0.63
C GLN A 251 0.72 8.68 1.78
N SER A 252 -0.51 9.15 1.65
CA SER A 252 -1.53 8.94 2.68
C SER A 252 -1.96 7.47 2.77
N ALA A 253 -2.01 6.75 1.64
CA ALA A 253 -2.26 5.32 1.60
C ALA A 253 -1.22 4.50 2.39
N ILE A 254 0.08 4.73 2.14
CA ILE A 254 1.14 4.03 2.89
C ILE A 254 1.16 4.48 4.35
N ALA A 255 0.87 5.74 4.66
CA ALA A 255 0.78 6.22 6.04
C ALA A 255 -0.32 5.47 6.82
N SER A 256 -1.49 5.26 6.20
CA SER A 256 -2.59 4.46 6.77
C SER A 256 -2.16 3.02 7.04
N ILE A 257 -1.48 2.37 6.10
CA ILE A 257 -0.96 1.02 6.28
C ILE A 257 0.03 0.98 7.46
N VAL A 258 1.01 1.89 7.48
CA VAL A 258 2.02 1.97 8.54
C VAL A 258 1.38 2.20 9.91
N PHE A 259 0.38 3.08 9.98
CA PHE A 259 -0.33 3.36 11.23
C PHE A 259 -1.07 2.12 11.74
N GLN A 260 -1.80 1.41 10.88
CA GLN A 260 -2.49 0.17 11.23
C GLN A 260 -1.52 -0.93 11.72
N MET A 261 -0.31 -1.02 11.14
CA MET A 261 0.72 -1.98 11.57
C MET A 261 1.17 -1.70 13.01
N VAL A 262 1.45 -0.43 13.32
CA VAL A 262 1.89 -0.04 14.66
C VAL A 262 0.76 -0.14 15.67
N GLN A 263 -0.47 0.22 15.30
CA GLN A 263 -1.64 0.11 16.18
C GLN A 263 -1.86 -1.33 16.66
N GLN A 264 -1.67 -2.33 15.79
CA GLN A 264 -1.82 -3.74 16.14
C GLN A 264 -0.65 -4.31 16.96
N ARG A 265 0.55 -3.76 16.77
CA ARG A 265 1.79 -4.26 17.37
C ARG A 265 2.69 -3.11 17.84
N PRO A 266 2.27 -2.32 18.83
CA PRO A 266 3.02 -1.12 19.21
C PRO A 266 4.41 -1.45 19.78
N ALA A 267 4.61 -2.66 20.31
CA ALA A 267 5.92 -3.17 20.72
C ALA A 267 6.96 -3.24 19.58
N VAL A 268 6.54 -3.23 18.30
CA VAL A 268 7.46 -3.20 17.15
C VAL A 268 8.32 -1.94 17.14
N LEU A 269 7.79 -0.83 17.65
CA LEU A 269 8.48 0.45 17.70
C LEU A 269 9.82 0.33 18.43
N GLN A 270 9.84 -0.39 19.54
CA GLN A 270 11.06 -0.60 20.30
C GLN A 270 12.03 -1.55 19.60
N ARG A 271 11.52 -2.67 19.04
CA ARG A 271 12.35 -3.66 18.34
C ARG A 271 13.07 -3.05 17.14
N ALA A 272 12.37 -2.19 16.42
CA ALA A 272 12.88 -1.50 15.24
C ALA A 272 13.64 -0.20 15.57
N GLY A 273 13.72 0.22 16.85
CA GLY A 273 14.37 1.47 17.25
C GLY A 273 13.68 2.73 16.71
N LEU A 274 12.37 2.65 16.43
CA LEU A 274 11.58 3.73 15.86
C LEU A 274 11.12 4.71 16.93
N SER A 275 11.15 5.99 16.59
CA SER A 275 10.72 7.10 17.45
C SER A 275 9.77 8.02 16.69
N LEU A 276 9.09 8.92 17.39
CA LEU A 276 8.25 9.95 16.75
C LEU A 276 9.00 10.72 15.64
N LYS A 277 10.28 11.02 15.86
CA LYS A 277 11.15 11.66 14.86
C LYS A 277 11.36 10.80 13.61
N SER A 278 11.39 9.48 13.76
CA SER A 278 11.49 8.55 12.63
C SER A 278 10.24 8.65 11.76
N PHE A 279 9.05 8.74 12.36
CA PHE A 279 7.79 8.91 11.63
C PHE A 279 7.70 10.28 10.95
N SER A 280 8.05 11.38 11.65
CA SER A 280 8.10 12.71 11.03
C SER A 280 9.12 12.80 9.89
N ALA A 281 10.26 12.10 10.00
CA ALA A 281 11.25 12.07 8.93
C ALA A 281 10.77 11.24 7.74
N ALA A 282 10.01 10.17 7.99
CA ALA A 282 9.44 9.30 6.97
C ALA A 282 8.30 9.99 6.20
N SER A 283 7.43 10.72 6.89
CA SER A 283 6.34 11.50 6.26
C SER A 283 6.82 12.68 5.41
N ALA A 284 8.13 12.97 5.38
CA ALA A 284 8.67 14.01 4.50
C ALA A 284 8.62 13.64 3.00
N SER A 285 8.51 12.34 2.66
CA SER A 285 8.44 11.89 1.26
C SER A 285 8.02 10.43 1.17
N LEU A 286 7.26 10.08 0.12
CA LEU A 286 6.82 8.72 -0.14
C LEU A 286 7.95 7.65 -0.12
N PRO A 287 9.16 7.84 -0.71
CA PRO A 287 10.22 6.82 -0.64
C PRO A 287 10.68 6.51 0.80
N LYS A 288 10.79 7.52 1.67
CA LYS A 288 11.16 7.33 3.08
C LYS A 288 10.05 6.64 3.86
N LEU A 289 8.80 6.96 3.54
CA LEU A 289 7.64 6.30 4.13
C LEU A 289 7.57 4.82 3.72
N TRP A 290 7.89 4.53 2.46
CA TRP A 290 8.04 3.16 1.96
C TRP A 290 9.19 2.41 2.64
N GLU A 291 10.35 3.03 2.84
CA GLU A 291 11.45 2.42 3.61
C GLU A 291 11.05 2.09 5.06
N LEU A 292 10.28 2.98 5.70
CA LEU A 292 9.72 2.75 7.02
C LEU A 292 8.75 1.55 7.01
N PHE A 293 7.86 1.50 6.03
CA PHE A 293 6.96 0.37 5.81
C PHE A 293 7.73 -0.96 5.69
N LEU A 294 8.73 -1.04 4.80
CA LEU A 294 9.54 -2.26 4.62
C LEU A 294 10.33 -2.63 5.90
N THR A 295 10.78 -1.64 6.67
CA THR A 295 11.44 -1.86 7.96
C THR A 295 10.48 -2.49 8.97
N LEU A 296 9.24 -2.02 9.02
CA LEU A 296 8.21 -2.60 9.89
C LEU A 296 7.87 -4.04 9.49
N VAL A 297 7.69 -4.32 8.19
CA VAL A 297 7.42 -5.70 7.70
C VAL A 297 8.51 -6.67 8.17
N ARG A 298 9.79 -6.28 8.07
CA ARG A 298 10.92 -7.10 8.54
C ARG A 298 10.90 -7.35 10.05
N ASN A 299 10.55 -6.34 10.84
CA ASN A 299 10.52 -6.46 12.31
C ASN A 299 9.28 -7.19 12.85
N LEU A 300 8.18 -7.18 12.11
CA LEU A 300 6.93 -7.87 12.46
C LEU A 300 6.96 -9.36 12.12
N GLY A 301 7.85 -9.79 11.21
CA GLY A 301 7.99 -11.20 10.83
C GLY A 301 6.93 -11.67 9.83
N GLY A 302 6.19 -10.75 9.21
CA GLY A 302 5.23 -11.00 8.15
C GLY A 302 4.12 -9.95 8.11
N LEU A 303 3.41 -9.87 6.99
CA LEU A 303 2.31 -8.92 6.80
C LEU A 303 1.27 -9.49 5.82
N MET A 304 -0.01 -9.30 6.14
CA MET A 304 -1.11 -9.48 5.21
C MET A 304 -1.69 -8.10 4.83
N VAL A 305 -1.84 -7.84 3.54
CA VAL A 305 -2.33 -6.57 2.99
C VAL A 305 -3.51 -6.86 2.09
N TYR A 306 -4.62 -6.16 2.30
CA TYR A 306 -5.77 -6.18 1.39
C TYR A 306 -5.99 -4.79 0.83
N ILE A 307 -5.90 -4.63 -0.48
CA ILE A 307 -6.04 -3.36 -1.18
C ILE A 307 -7.27 -3.44 -2.07
N SER A 308 -8.20 -2.50 -1.87
CA SER A 308 -9.40 -2.36 -2.69
C SER A 308 -9.43 -0.97 -3.29
N ILE A 309 -9.36 -0.90 -4.61
CA ILE A 309 -9.37 0.33 -5.38
C ILE A 309 -10.62 0.31 -6.25
N GLY A 310 -11.42 1.36 -6.22
CA GLY A 310 -12.60 1.46 -7.10
C GLY A 310 -12.61 2.73 -7.94
N SER A 311 -11.43 3.31 -8.17
CA SER A 311 -11.19 4.46 -9.03
C SER A 311 -10.03 4.17 -9.98
N VAL A 312 -9.88 5.02 -10.99
CA VAL A 312 -8.78 4.96 -11.95
C VAL A 312 -8.03 6.30 -11.97
N GLY A 313 -6.70 6.25 -12.02
CA GLY A 313 -5.85 7.43 -11.94
C GLY A 313 -4.38 7.07 -11.76
N GLN A 314 -3.50 8.06 -11.95
CA GLN A 314 -2.05 7.81 -11.93
C GLN A 314 -1.57 7.31 -10.56
N GLU A 315 -2.10 7.84 -9.46
CA GLU A 315 -1.73 7.42 -8.11
C GLU A 315 -2.20 5.97 -7.83
N GLU A 316 -3.37 5.59 -8.34
CA GLU A 316 -3.89 4.21 -8.31
C GLU A 316 -2.99 3.25 -9.09
N PHE A 317 -2.56 3.63 -10.30
CA PHE A 317 -1.67 2.80 -11.11
C PHE A 317 -0.31 2.61 -10.44
N ASP A 318 0.24 3.69 -9.89
CA ASP A 318 1.54 3.69 -9.23
C ASP A 318 1.53 2.81 -7.97
N ILE A 319 0.50 2.90 -7.12
CA ILE A 319 0.43 2.10 -5.90
C ILE A 319 0.31 0.60 -6.20
N VAL A 320 -0.48 0.22 -7.22
CA VAL A 320 -0.60 -1.18 -7.64
C VAL A 320 0.75 -1.67 -8.15
N ALA A 321 1.41 -0.91 -9.03
CA ALA A 321 2.72 -1.26 -9.55
C ALA A 321 3.76 -1.47 -8.43
N TRP A 322 3.73 -0.64 -7.38
CA TRP A 322 4.65 -0.75 -6.25
C TRP A 322 4.47 -2.03 -5.45
N PHE A 323 3.22 -2.42 -5.15
CA PHE A 323 2.95 -3.67 -4.43
C PHE A 323 3.23 -4.90 -5.29
N VAL A 324 2.95 -4.85 -6.59
CA VAL A 324 3.31 -5.91 -7.54
C VAL A 324 4.84 -6.11 -7.57
N ASP A 325 5.59 -5.02 -7.76
CA ASP A 325 7.05 -5.04 -7.79
C ASP A 325 7.65 -5.55 -6.47
N LEU A 326 7.09 -5.10 -5.34
CA LEU A 326 7.47 -5.55 -4.02
C LEU A 326 7.32 -7.07 -3.91
N CYS A 327 6.14 -7.62 -4.18
CA CYS A 327 5.89 -9.06 -4.04
C CYS A 327 6.82 -9.90 -4.93
N GLN A 328 7.16 -9.43 -6.13
CA GLN A 328 8.05 -10.13 -7.06
C GLN A 328 9.53 -10.13 -6.59
N LYS A 329 9.98 -9.04 -5.97
CA LYS A 329 11.39 -8.85 -5.58
C LYS A 329 11.66 -9.12 -4.09
N TRP A 330 10.62 -9.32 -3.29
CA TRP A 330 10.76 -9.41 -1.85
C TRP A 330 11.47 -10.70 -1.40
N SER A 331 12.49 -10.52 -0.57
CA SER A 331 13.30 -11.60 0.02
C SER A 331 13.23 -11.65 1.55
N GLY A 332 12.30 -10.89 2.15
CA GLY A 332 12.12 -10.82 3.60
C GLY A 332 11.08 -11.81 4.15
N PRO A 333 10.52 -11.55 5.34
CA PRO A 333 9.46 -12.36 5.92
C PRO A 333 8.19 -12.44 5.04
N PRO A 334 7.29 -13.42 5.25
CA PRO A 334 6.14 -13.62 4.37
C PRO A 334 5.27 -12.38 4.20
N LEU A 335 5.02 -11.99 2.95
CA LEU A 335 4.18 -10.86 2.58
C LEU A 335 3.03 -11.36 1.68
N ASN A 336 1.80 -11.35 2.18
CA ASN A 336 0.63 -11.73 1.40
C ASN A 336 -0.17 -10.48 1.03
N VAL A 337 -0.29 -10.20 -0.26
CA VAL A 337 -0.99 -9.04 -0.77
C VAL A 337 -2.15 -9.50 -1.64
N VAL A 338 -3.34 -8.96 -1.35
CA VAL A 338 -4.52 -9.06 -2.22
C VAL A 338 -4.79 -7.67 -2.75
N ILE A 339 -4.92 -7.54 -4.07
CA ILE A 339 -5.25 -6.29 -4.75
C ILE A 339 -6.48 -6.51 -5.61
N ILE A 340 -7.52 -5.71 -5.38
CA ILE A 340 -8.72 -5.65 -6.22
C ILE A 340 -8.83 -4.25 -6.79
N HIS A 341 -8.96 -4.13 -8.11
CA HIS A 341 -9.11 -2.85 -8.81
C HIS A 341 -10.07 -2.99 -10.01
N PRO A 342 -10.66 -1.90 -10.55
CA PRO A 342 -11.42 -1.96 -11.80
C PRO A 342 -10.50 -2.27 -12.98
N PHE A 343 -11.07 -2.76 -14.07
CA PHE A 343 -10.31 -2.94 -15.31
C PHE A 343 -9.89 -1.59 -15.90
N ASP A 344 -8.58 -1.40 -16.11
CA ASP A 344 -8.01 -0.29 -16.87
C ASP A 344 -6.67 -0.74 -17.46
N GLU A 345 -6.42 -0.40 -18.73
CA GLU A 345 -5.21 -0.82 -19.45
C GLU A 345 -3.90 -0.32 -18.83
N ASN A 346 -3.95 0.73 -18.00
CA ASN A 346 -2.79 1.31 -17.33
C ASN A 346 -2.42 0.61 -16.02
N PHE A 347 -3.29 -0.23 -15.45
CA PHE A 347 -2.89 -1.07 -14.32
C PHE A 347 -1.83 -2.10 -14.76
N VAL A 348 -0.90 -2.40 -13.86
CA VAL A 348 0.02 -3.51 -14.05
C VAL A 348 -0.72 -4.81 -13.76
N HIS A 349 -0.81 -5.72 -14.73
CA HIS A 349 -1.52 -7.00 -14.60
C HIS A 349 -0.54 -8.16 -14.45
N VAL A 350 -0.76 -9.02 -13.44
CA VAL A 350 -0.08 -10.32 -13.34
C VAL A 350 -0.76 -11.35 -14.24
N GLU A 351 -0.01 -12.37 -14.69
CA GLU A 351 -0.56 -13.42 -15.58
C GLU A 351 -1.76 -14.17 -14.98
N GLU A 352 -1.83 -14.27 -13.65
CA GLU A 352 -2.90 -14.94 -12.91
C GLU A 352 -3.97 -13.97 -12.38
N CYS A 353 -4.10 -12.76 -12.97
CA CYS A 353 -5.15 -11.81 -12.58
C CYS A 353 -6.54 -12.43 -12.78
N VAL A 354 -7.38 -12.36 -11.75
CA VAL A 354 -8.71 -12.95 -11.75
C VAL A 354 -9.75 -11.89 -12.03
N ASP A 355 -10.43 -11.97 -13.17
CA ASP A 355 -11.66 -11.22 -13.40
C ASP A 355 -12.77 -11.81 -12.51
N LEU A 356 -13.20 -11.07 -11.49
CA LEU A 356 -14.25 -11.48 -10.54
C LEU A 356 -15.66 -11.31 -11.10
N ASP A 357 -15.86 -10.34 -12.00
CA ASP A 357 -17.15 -10.05 -12.60
C ASP A 357 -17.64 -11.25 -13.45
N ASP A 358 -16.68 -12.04 -13.95
CA ASP A 358 -16.90 -13.32 -14.64
C ASP A 358 -17.14 -14.53 -13.70
N LYS A 359 -16.87 -14.40 -12.39
CA LYS A 359 -16.91 -15.54 -11.44
C LYS A 359 -18.13 -15.55 -10.56
N TYR A 360 -18.53 -14.38 -10.06
CA TYR A 360 -19.73 -14.25 -9.26
C TYR A 360 -20.22 -12.81 -9.29
N ASP A 361 -21.53 -12.66 -9.12
CA ASP A 361 -22.15 -11.38 -8.85
C ASP A 361 -22.70 -11.40 -7.44
N VAL A 362 -22.33 -10.41 -6.63
CA VAL A 362 -23.09 -10.11 -5.41
C VAL A 362 -24.48 -9.71 -5.86
N HIS A 363 -25.51 -10.28 -5.23
CA HIS A 363 -26.87 -9.99 -5.64
C HIS A 363 -27.15 -8.48 -5.49
N PRO A 364 -27.54 -7.74 -6.55
CA PRO A 364 -27.65 -6.28 -6.50
C PRO A 364 -28.65 -5.75 -5.47
N SER A 365 -29.64 -6.57 -5.09
CA SER A 365 -30.55 -6.22 -4.00
C SER A 365 -29.86 -6.10 -2.63
N LEU A 366 -28.63 -6.57 -2.47
CA LEU A 366 -27.83 -6.39 -1.27
C LEU A 366 -26.94 -5.16 -1.42
N THR A 367 -26.09 -5.13 -2.45
CA THR A 367 -25.06 -4.09 -2.59
C THR A 367 -25.65 -2.71 -2.84
N THR A 368 -26.61 -2.61 -3.76
CA THR A 368 -27.24 -1.35 -4.12
C THR A 368 -28.10 -0.79 -2.97
N SER A 369 -28.81 -1.67 -2.26
CA SER A 369 -29.63 -1.22 -1.11
C SER A 369 -28.78 -0.78 0.08
N ASP A 370 -27.68 -1.48 0.35
CA ASP A 370 -26.79 -1.13 1.47
C ASP A 370 -26.07 0.19 1.16
N ALA A 371 -25.62 0.41 -0.08
CA ALA A 371 -25.02 1.68 -0.50
C ALA A 371 -26.03 2.85 -0.43
N LEU A 372 -27.29 2.63 -0.82
CA LEU A 372 -28.37 3.61 -0.62
C LEU A 372 -28.58 3.92 0.87
N TYR A 373 -28.56 2.88 1.71
CA TYR A 373 -28.73 3.02 3.14
C TYR A 373 -27.61 3.87 3.77
N HIS A 374 -26.35 3.65 3.39
CA HIS A 374 -25.23 4.47 3.86
C HIS A 374 -25.40 5.95 3.54
N VAL A 375 -25.80 6.27 2.31
CA VAL A 375 -26.02 7.66 1.88
C VAL A 375 -27.19 8.28 2.63
N VAL A 376 -28.28 7.55 2.86
CA VAL A 376 -29.41 8.08 3.66
C VAL A 376 -28.98 8.35 5.11
N LEU A 377 -28.21 7.45 5.74
CA LEU A 377 -27.70 7.67 7.10
C LEU A 377 -26.73 8.85 7.18
N LEU A 378 -25.88 9.01 6.15
CA LEU A 378 -25.00 10.18 6.00
C LEU A 378 -25.83 11.47 5.98
N GLU A 379 -26.85 11.54 5.14
CA GLU A 379 -27.68 12.73 4.94
C GLU A 379 -28.61 13.02 6.12
N LEU A 380 -28.98 11.98 6.90
CA LEU A 380 -29.65 12.14 8.19
C LEU A 380 -28.70 12.60 9.31
N GLU A 381 -27.41 12.76 9.01
CA GLU A 381 -26.34 13.12 9.94
C GLU A 381 -26.29 12.17 11.15
N VAL A 382 -26.50 10.86 10.94
CA VAL A 382 -26.49 9.90 12.06
C VAL A 382 -25.10 9.84 12.70
N GLN A 383 -24.04 9.86 11.89
CA GLN A 383 -22.68 9.98 12.41
C GLN A 383 -22.25 11.46 12.45
N GLU A 384 -21.82 11.92 13.62
CA GLU A 384 -21.28 13.28 13.76
C GLU A 384 -19.86 13.35 13.16
N ALA A 385 -19.62 14.36 12.31
CA ALA A 385 -18.30 14.73 11.80
C ALA A 385 -17.57 13.67 10.95
N LEU A 386 -18.28 13.03 10.00
CA LEU A 386 -17.61 12.28 8.92
C LEU A 386 -16.77 13.21 8.04
N SER A 387 -15.53 12.83 7.77
CA SER A 387 -14.64 13.56 6.84
C SER A 387 -15.25 13.62 5.43
N GLU A 388 -14.97 14.71 4.70
CA GLU A 388 -15.44 14.87 3.31
C GLU A 388 -15.01 13.69 2.41
N THR A 389 -13.85 13.09 2.69
CA THR A 389 -13.34 11.90 2.00
C THR A 389 -14.25 10.68 2.19
N VAL A 390 -14.71 10.42 3.43
CA VAL A 390 -15.65 9.31 3.69
C VAL A 390 -16.97 9.59 3.00
N GLN A 391 -17.50 10.82 3.09
CA GLN A 391 -18.75 11.19 2.43
C GLN A 391 -18.67 10.96 0.91
N LEU A 392 -17.58 11.37 0.28
CA LEU A 392 -17.34 11.14 -1.14
C LEU A 392 -17.32 9.64 -1.47
N VAL A 393 -16.66 8.81 -0.65
CA VAL A 393 -16.60 7.36 -0.87
C VAL A 393 -17.96 6.70 -0.78
N LEU A 394 -18.83 7.11 0.15
CA LEU A 394 -20.19 6.56 0.24
C LEU A 394 -21.02 6.92 -1.00
N TRP A 395 -20.90 8.16 -1.48
CA TRP A 395 -21.56 8.62 -2.70
C TRP A 395 -21.04 7.91 -3.96
N GLU A 396 -19.72 7.76 -4.09
CA GLU A 396 -19.08 7.04 -5.19
C GLU A 396 -19.43 5.54 -5.15
N ALA A 397 -19.50 4.93 -3.97
CA ALA A 397 -19.95 3.55 -3.81
C ALA A 397 -21.37 3.37 -4.33
N LEU A 398 -22.33 4.22 -3.91
CA LEU A 398 -23.69 4.20 -4.42
C LEU A 398 -23.75 4.36 -5.94
N TRP A 399 -22.97 5.29 -6.49
CA TRP A 399 -22.90 5.52 -7.92
C TRP A 399 -22.42 4.28 -8.69
N ARG A 400 -21.33 3.66 -8.25
CA ARG A 400 -20.75 2.46 -8.87
C ARG A 400 -21.67 1.25 -8.75
N GLU A 401 -22.28 1.02 -7.58
CA GLU A 401 -23.20 -0.10 -7.39
C GLU A 401 -24.42 0.00 -8.31
N VAL A 402 -25.00 1.19 -8.45
CA VAL A 402 -26.12 1.41 -9.38
C VAL A 402 -25.66 1.28 -10.82
N ARG A 403 -24.48 1.78 -11.17
CA ARG A 403 -23.89 1.61 -12.50
C ARG A 403 -23.70 0.12 -12.82
N TYR A 404 -23.13 -0.66 -11.90
CA TYR A 404 -22.93 -2.09 -12.05
C TYR A 404 -24.27 -2.83 -12.20
N ALA A 405 -25.29 -2.45 -11.43
CA ALA A 405 -26.64 -2.98 -11.55
C ALA A 405 -27.27 -2.76 -12.94
N VAL A 406 -26.94 -1.66 -13.64
CA VAL A 406 -27.39 -1.41 -15.02
C VAL A 406 -26.97 -2.54 -15.95
N ILE A 407 -25.76 -3.09 -15.79
CA ILE A 407 -25.22 -4.17 -16.64
C ILE A 407 -26.14 -5.41 -16.53
N GLY A 408 -26.38 -5.88 -15.30
CA GLY A 408 -27.23 -7.05 -15.06
C GLY A 408 -28.69 -6.85 -15.52
N ILE A 409 -29.23 -5.64 -15.34
CA ILE A 409 -30.58 -5.28 -15.81
C ILE A 409 -30.64 -5.30 -17.34
N ALA A 410 -29.66 -4.69 -18.01
CA ALA A 410 -29.60 -4.60 -19.46
C ALA A 410 -29.42 -5.97 -20.12
N VAL A 411 -28.56 -6.84 -19.57
CA VAL A 411 -28.37 -8.23 -20.05
C VAL A 411 -29.66 -9.03 -19.91
N THR A 412 -30.30 -8.97 -18.74
CA THR A 412 -31.57 -9.67 -18.48
C THR A 412 -32.64 -9.20 -19.46
N GLN A 413 -32.76 -7.89 -19.65
CA GLN A 413 -33.69 -7.30 -20.60
C GLN A 413 -33.39 -7.73 -22.05
N ALA A 414 -32.13 -7.74 -22.47
CA ALA A 414 -31.75 -8.19 -23.81
C ALA A 414 -32.13 -9.65 -24.07
N VAL A 415 -31.90 -10.53 -23.10
CA VAL A 415 -32.32 -11.94 -23.20
C VAL A 415 -33.84 -12.07 -23.29
N GLU A 416 -34.58 -11.32 -22.47
CA GLU A 416 -36.05 -11.27 -22.52
C GLU A 416 -36.55 -10.80 -23.89
N GLU A 417 -35.93 -9.75 -24.45
CA GLU A 417 -36.29 -9.16 -25.75
C GLU A 417 -35.96 -10.09 -26.93
N ILE A 418 -34.84 -10.80 -26.88
CA ILE A 418 -34.46 -11.79 -27.90
C ILE A 418 -35.47 -12.94 -27.92
N ILE A 419 -35.80 -13.50 -26.75
CA ILE A 419 -36.75 -14.62 -26.65
C ILE A 419 -38.16 -14.17 -27.06
N ARG A 420 -38.60 -12.99 -26.60
CA ARG A 420 -39.89 -12.40 -26.98
C ARG A 420 -39.96 -12.15 -28.48
N GLY A 421 -38.95 -11.49 -29.04
CA GLY A 421 -38.84 -11.22 -30.47
C GLY A 421 -38.84 -12.49 -31.31
N ALA A 422 -38.10 -13.52 -30.89
CA ALA A 422 -38.10 -14.82 -31.57
C ALA A 422 -39.50 -15.43 -31.68
N LYS A 423 -40.29 -15.35 -30.61
CA LYS A 423 -41.66 -15.89 -30.57
C LYS A 423 -42.63 -15.04 -31.39
N GLU A 424 -42.66 -13.73 -31.16
CA GLU A 424 -43.61 -12.82 -31.81
C GLU A 424 -43.39 -12.75 -33.32
N LEU A 425 -42.12 -12.65 -33.76
CA LEU A 425 -41.80 -12.56 -35.19
C LEU A 425 -42.14 -13.85 -35.95
N ALA A 426 -41.91 -15.03 -35.35
CA ALA A 426 -42.27 -16.29 -35.97
C ALA A 426 -43.81 -16.46 -36.09
N GLN A 427 -44.56 -15.95 -35.12
CA GLN A 427 -46.03 -15.90 -35.18
C GLN A 427 -46.52 -14.91 -36.24
N GLU A 428 -45.92 -13.72 -36.32
CA GLU A 428 -46.23 -12.68 -37.32
C GLU A 428 -45.91 -13.14 -38.75
N ARG A 429 -44.91 -14.00 -38.93
CA ARG A 429 -44.57 -14.63 -40.21
C ARG A 429 -45.40 -15.87 -40.53
N HIS A 430 -46.35 -16.22 -39.67
CA HIS A 430 -47.24 -17.38 -39.84
C HIS A 430 -46.47 -18.69 -40.08
N CYS A 431 -45.35 -18.88 -39.39
CA CYS A 431 -44.60 -20.14 -39.44
C CYS A 431 -45.45 -21.29 -38.85
N GLU A 432 -45.18 -22.52 -39.30
CA GLU A 432 -45.82 -23.72 -38.75
C GLU A 432 -45.45 -23.94 -37.26
N GLU A 433 -46.33 -24.56 -36.49
CA GLU A 433 -46.16 -24.67 -35.02
C GLU A 433 -44.89 -25.42 -34.60
N ASP A 434 -44.49 -26.43 -35.38
CA ASP A 434 -43.27 -27.20 -35.20
C ASP A 434 -42.01 -26.36 -35.49
N VAL A 435 -42.03 -25.54 -36.54
CA VAL A 435 -40.97 -24.58 -36.86
C VAL A 435 -40.84 -23.54 -35.74
N ILE A 436 -41.96 -22.98 -35.26
CA ILE A 436 -41.97 -22.03 -34.13
C ILE A 436 -41.38 -22.70 -32.89
N ALA A 437 -41.80 -23.91 -32.56
CA ALA A 437 -41.31 -24.63 -31.39
C ALA A 437 -39.80 -24.90 -31.48
N LEU A 438 -39.32 -25.30 -32.66
CA LEU A 438 -37.91 -25.58 -32.91
C LEU A 438 -37.05 -24.31 -32.85
N TRP A 439 -37.48 -23.23 -33.51
CA TRP A 439 -36.83 -21.93 -33.51
C TRP A 439 -36.77 -21.31 -32.11
N VAL A 440 -37.91 -21.16 -31.44
CA VAL A 440 -37.97 -20.55 -30.10
C VAL A 440 -37.22 -21.41 -29.09
N GLY A 441 -37.34 -22.74 -29.19
CA GLY A 441 -36.62 -23.68 -28.34
C GLY A 441 -35.10 -23.58 -28.49
N THR A 442 -34.59 -23.42 -29.72
CA THR A 442 -33.15 -23.29 -29.99
C THR A 442 -32.61 -21.91 -29.63
N VAL A 443 -33.35 -20.83 -29.89
CA VAL A 443 -32.98 -19.47 -29.43
C VAL A 443 -32.95 -19.40 -27.90
N THR A 444 -33.96 -19.94 -27.22
CA THR A 444 -34.02 -19.99 -25.74
C THR A 444 -32.87 -20.82 -25.16
N LYS A 445 -32.49 -21.91 -25.83
CA LYS A 445 -31.31 -22.69 -25.44
C LYS A 445 -30.05 -21.85 -25.64
N TRP A 446 -29.88 -21.19 -26.78
CA TRP A 446 -28.71 -20.35 -27.05
C TRP A 446 -28.52 -19.22 -26.03
N THR A 447 -29.61 -18.55 -25.60
CA THR A 447 -29.54 -17.51 -24.56
C THR A 447 -29.30 -18.03 -23.15
N ARG A 448 -29.55 -19.32 -22.89
CA ARG A 448 -29.37 -19.97 -21.57
C ARG A 448 -28.14 -20.87 -21.48
N ASP A 449 -27.47 -21.14 -22.60
CA ASP A 449 -26.39 -22.11 -22.67
C ASP A 449 -25.04 -21.50 -22.25
N ASN A 450 -24.69 -21.67 -20.97
CA ASN A 450 -23.38 -21.33 -20.41
C ASN A 450 -22.23 -22.22 -20.94
N ARG A 451 -22.48 -23.19 -21.83
CA ARG A 451 -21.47 -24.20 -22.25
C ARG A 451 -21.28 -24.32 -23.76
N ALA A 452 -21.35 -23.23 -24.50
CA ALA A 452 -21.03 -23.26 -25.92
C ALA A 452 -19.53 -23.04 -26.23
N PHE A 453 -18.72 -24.04 -25.86
CA PHE A 453 -17.37 -24.44 -26.34
C PHE A 453 -16.11 -23.95 -25.58
N ARG A 454 -15.14 -24.89 -25.46
CA ARG A 454 -13.91 -24.85 -24.66
C ARG A 454 -12.90 -23.76 -25.08
N PRO A 455 -12.01 -23.38 -24.14
CA PRO A 455 -11.19 -22.18 -24.23
C PRO A 455 -9.96 -22.39 -25.12
N VAL A 456 -9.79 -21.51 -26.09
CA VAL A 456 -8.52 -20.81 -26.22
C VAL A 456 -8.63 -19.60 -25.29
N ALA A 457 -7.57 -19.27 -24.55
CA ALA A 457 -7.56 -18.25 -23.50
C ALA A 457 -8.43 -17.02 -23.83
N GLY A 458 -9.41 -16.74 -22.95
CA GLY A 458 -10.27 -15.55 -23.01
C GLY A 458 -11.45 -15.62 -23.97
N LEU A 459 -12.51 -16.40 -23.68
CA LEU A 459 -13.85 -16.20 -24.28
C LEU A 459 -14.97 -16.90 -23.49
N THR A 460 -16.06 -16.17 -23.41
CA THR A 460 -17.16 -16.10 -22.43
C THR A 460 -18.46 -16.76 -22.97
N SER A 461 -19.42 -17.12 -22.11
CA SER A 461 -20.80 -17.52 -22.54
C SER A 461 -21.42 -16.45 -23.45
N PRO A 462 -22.43 -16.73 -24.31
CA PRO A 462 -23.15 -15.66 -25.01
C PRO A 462 -23.71 -14.57 -24.08
N SER A 463 -24.16 -14.95 -22.87
CA SER A 463 -24.57 -14.00 -21.83
C SER A 463 -23.41 -13.13 -21.36
N ASP A 464 -22.25 -13.71 -21.18
CA ASP A 464 -21.04 -13.07 -20.64
C ASP A 464 -20.42 -12.17 -21.72
N MET A 465 -20.49 -12.56 -22.99
CA MET A 465 -20.11 -11.71 -24.13
C MET A 465 -21.10 -10.54 -24.32
N MET A 466 -22.40 -10.75 -24.06
CA MET A 466 -23.37 -9.64 -24.04
C MET A 466 -23.09 -8.68 -22.88
N ARG A 467 -22.83 -9.25 -21.70
CA ARG A 467 -22.45 -8.53 -20.48
C ARG A 467 -21.22 -7.68 -20.72
N GLU A 468 -20.15 -8.26 -21.23
CA GLU A 468 -18.89 -7.58 -21.51
C GLU A 468 -19.06 -6.45 -22.56
N GLN A 469 -19.86 -6.67 -23.60
CA GLN A 469 -20.16 -5.61 -24.58
C GLN A 469 -20.92 -4.44 -23.95
N ILE A 470 -21.91 -4.72 -23.08
CA ILE A 470 -22.65 -3.70 -22.32
C ILE A 470 -21.72 -3.00 -21.34
N GLN A 471 -20.91 -3.73 -20.58
CA GLN A 471 -19.97 -3.21 -19.60
C GLN A 471 -18.97 -2.23 -20.24
N ARG A 472 -18.34 -2.62 -21.36
CA ARG A 472 -17.42 -1.73 -22.09
C ARG A 472 -18.13 -0.52 -22.70
N HIS A 473 -19.38 -0.65 -23.13
CA HIS A 473 -20.16 0.49 -23.62
C HIS A 473 -20.61 1.41 -22.48
N LEU A 474 -20.88 0.88 -21.28
CA LEU A 474 -21.34 1.65 -20.12
C LEU A 474 -20.32 2.72 -19.69
N ASN A 475 -19.10 2.69 -20.21
CA ASN A 475 -18.11 3.77 -20.09
C ASN A 475 -18.57 5.11 -20.72
N VAL A 476 -19.67 5.13 -21.49
CA VAL A 476 -20.36 6.39 -21.83
C VAL A 476 -20.86 7.13 -20.58
N VAL A 477 -21.10 6.41 -19.48
CA VAL A 477 -21.36 6.96 -18.15
C VAL A 477 -20.08 6.83 -17.32
N ASP A 478 -19.57 7.97 -16.85
CA ASP A 478 -18.34 8.05 -16.06
C ASP A 478 -18.41 7.10 -14.84
N ILE A 479 -17.33 6.38 -14.60
CA ILE A 479 -17.19 5.50 -13.43
C ILE A 479 -17.24 6.30 -12.13
N HIS A 480 -16.80 7.56 -12.18
CA HIS A 480 -16.87 8.48 -11.06
C HIS A 480 -18.15 9.29 -11.07
N LEU A 481 -18.69 9.58 -9.88
CA LEU A 481 -19.87 10.40 -9.72
C LEU A 481 -19.61 11.85 -10.17
N PRO A 482 -20.27 12.35 -11.23
CA PRO A 482 -20.07 13.73 -11.67
C PRO A 482 -20.63 14.72 -10.64
N THR A 483 -19.91 15.83 -10.37
CA THR A 483 -20.32 16.83 -9.35
C THR A 483 -21.73 17.36 -9.55
N VAL A 484 -22.13 17.61 -10.81
CA VAL A 484 -23.48 18.10 -11.14
C VAL A 484 -24.56 17.07 -10.78
N VAL A 485 -24.27 15.78 -10.99
CA VAL A 485 -25.16 14.67 -10.65
C VAL A 485 -25.23 14.53 -9.13
N ARG A 486 -24.09 14.59 -8.42
CA ARG A 486 -24.04 14.58 -6.96
C ARG A 486 -24.94 15.66 -6.36
N THR A 487 -24.80 16.92 -6.78
CA THR A 487 -25.64 18.03 -6.28
C THR A 487 -27.13 17.84 -6.60
N ARG A 488 -27.47 17.12 -7.67
CA ARG A 488 -28.86 16.75 -7.96
C ARG A 488 -29.35 15.68 -6.97
N LEU A 489 -28.56 14.65 -6.71
CA LEU A 489 -28.91 13.56 -5.79
C LEU A 489 -29.02 14.05 -4.34
N GLU A 490 -28.11 14.90 -3.87
CA GLU A 490 -28.17 15.56 -2.54
C GLU A 490 -29.48 16.34 -2.33
N ARG A 491 -29.95 17.03 -3.38
CA ARG A 491 -31.26 17.69 -3.35
C ARG A 491 -32.41 16.68 -3.31
N MET A 492 -32.30 15.56 -4.00
CA MET A 492 -33.33 14.53 -4.04
C MET A 492 -33.49 13.83 -2.69
N VAL A 493 -32.40 13.42 -2.03
CA VAL A 493 -32.45 12.82 -0.68
C VAL A 493 -32.97 13.83 0.35
N SER A 494 -32.52 15.08 0.28
CA SER A 494 -33.03 16.15 1.13
C SER A 494 -34.53 16.38 0.95
N SER A 495 -35.01 16.40 -0.30
CA SER A 495 -36.43 16.52 -0.63
C SER A 495 -37.24 15.31 -0.18
N ALA A 496 -36.69 14.10 -0.34
CA ALA A 496 -37.35 12.85 0.07
C ALA A 496 -37.50 12.76 1.59
N ALA A 497 -36.50 13.22 2.35
CA ALA A 497 -36.58 13.33 3.80
C ALA A 497 -37.59 14.40 4.22
N GLY A 498 -37.54 15.60 3.60
CA GLY A 498 -38.45 16.70 3.93
C GLY A 498 -39.92 16.45 3.61
N SER A 499 -40.22 15.59 2.62
CA SER A 499 -41.61 15.20 2.31
C SER A 499 -42.19 14.14 3.25
N ARG A 500 -41.33 13.38 3.94
CA ARG A 500 -41.71 12.29 4.87
C ARG A 500 -41.68 12.70 6.33
N LEU A 501 -40.77 13.60 6.68
CA LEU A 501 -40.45 13.95 8.07
C LEU A 501 -40.49 15.46 8.26
N SER A 502 -41.24 15.93 9.25
CA SER A 502 -41.08 17.28 9.75
C SER A 502 -39.68 17.47 10.35
N ALA A 503 -39.21 18.72 10.46
CA ALA A 503 -37.92 19.01 11.09
C ALA A 503 -37.81 18.46 12.53
N ARG A 504 -38.92 18.37 13.26
CA ARG A 504 -38.98 17.79 14.60
C ARG A 504 -38.84 16.27 14.57
N GLU A 505 -39.54 15.59 13.66
CA GLU A 505 -39.46 14.14 13.50
C GLU A 505 -38.09 13.71 13.01
N ARG A 506 -37.50 14.43 12.05
CA ARG A 506 -36.12 14.17 11.60
C ARG A 506 -35.12 14.25 12.75
N ARG A 507 -35.18 15.29 13.58
CA ARG A 507 -34.32 15.42 14.76
C ARG A 507 -34.52 14.29 15.77
N ARG A 508 -35.76 13.85 15.98
CA ARG A 508 -36.07 12.71 16.85
C ARG A 508 -35.49 11.42 16.28
N LEU A 509 -35.74 11.15 15.01
CA LEU A 509 -35.25 9.97 14.30
C LEU A 509 -33.71 9.89 14.32
N THR A 510 -33.02 10.98 13.95
CA THR A 510 -31.56 11.06 14.01
C THR A 510 -31.05 10.80 15.44
N LYS A 511 -31.72 11.34 16.46
CA LYS A 511 -31.35 11.08 17.86
C LYS A 511 -31.53 9.62 18.24
N GLU A 512 -32.64 9.00 17.86
CA GLU A 512 -32.91 7.58 18.14
C GLU A 512 -31.89 6.68 17.42
N LEU A 513 -31.56 6.95 16.15
CA LEU A 513 -30.52 6.24 15.39
C LEU A 513 -29.10 6.48 15.89
N ARG A 514 -28.83 7.62 16.55
CA ARG A 514 -27.54 7.88 17.23
C ARG A 514 -27.41 7.12 18.55
N GLN A 515 -28.53 6.92 19.25
CA GLN A 515 -28.57 6.27 20.56
C GLN A 515 -28.69 4.75 20.46
N GLY A 516 -29.37 4.24 19.43
CA GLY A 516 -29.38 2.83 19.05
C GLY A 516 -28.32 2.50 17.99
N GLU A 517 -28.08 1.21 17.76
CA GLU A 517 -27.37 0.77 16.56
C GLU A 517 -28.40 0.63 15.42
N PRO A 518 -28.27 1.36 14.30
CA PRO A 518 -29.15 1.16 13.15
C PRO A 518 -29.10 -0.29 12.69
N LYS A 519 -30.25 -0.87 12.34
CA LYS A 519 -30.26 -2.25 11.85
C LYS A 519 -30.06 -2.29 10.33
N PRO A 520 -29.39 -3.33 9.81
CA PRO A 520 -29.38 -3.57 8.38
C PRO A 520 -30.80 -3.75 7.84
N LEU A 521 -31.04 -3.33 6.59
CA LEU A 521 -32.28 -3.56 5.87
C LEU A 521 -32.63 -5.06 5.82
N GLY A 522 -33.92 -5.37 5.96
CA GLY A 522 -34.44 -6.73 5.83
C GLY A 522 -34.50 -7.21 4.38
N ASP A 523 -34.50 -8.52 4.16
CA ASP A 523 -34.49 -9.12 2.81
C ASP A 523 -35.73 -8.75 1.96
N GLU A 524 -36.90 -8.58 2.60
CA GLU A 524 -38.12 -8.13 1.92
C GLU A 524 -38.01 -6.69 1.45
N GLU A 525 -37.50 -5.80 2.29
CA GLU A 525 -37.27 -4.38 1.98
C GLU A 525 -36.27 -4.24 0.84
N ARG A 526 -35.15 -4.95 0.93
CA ARG A 526 -34.12 -5.06 -0.12
C ARG A 526 -34.71 -5.49 -1.45
N THR A 527 -35.55 -6.53 -1.43
CA THR A 527 -36.21 -7.05 -2.63
C THR A 527 -37.16 -6.03 -3.25
N ALA A 528 -37.90 -5.29 -2.42
CA ALA A 528 -38.82 -4.25 -2.88
C ALA A 528 -38.08 -3.07 -3.51
N ILE A 529 -37.05 -2.56 -2.83
CA ILE A 529 -36.15 -1.50 -3.33
C ILE A 529 -35.56 -1.91 -4.67
N TRP A 530 -35.01 -3.13 -4.75
CA TRP A 530 -34.40 -3.65 -5.97
C TRP A 530 -35.37 -3.70 -7.14
N LYS A 531 -36.59 -4.23 -6.94
CA LYS A 531 -37.62 -4.26 -7.99
C LYS A 531 -37.93 -2.86 -8.52
N ARG A 532 -37.98 -1.85 -7.66
CA ARG A 532 -38.22 -0.47 -8.07
C ARG A 532 -37.05 0.08 -8.88
N ILE A 533 -35.82 -0.12 -8.41
CA ILE A 533 -34.60 0.27 -9.14
C ILE A 533 -34.59 -0.33 -10.55
N GLN A 534 -34.88 -1.64 -10.67
CA GLN A 534 -34.98 -2.30 -11.96
C GLN A 534 -36.03 -1.66 -12.87
N ALA A 535 -37.23 -1.40 -12.33
CA ALA A 535 -38.31 -0.78 -13.10
C ALA A 535 -37.95 0.62 -13.61
N THR A 536 -37.19 1.39 -12.82
CA THR A 536 -36.77 2.75 -13.19
C THR A 536 -35.62 2.79 -14.19
N ILE A 537 -34.69 1.83 -14.15
CA ILE A 537 -33.55 1.75 -15.09
C ILE A 537 -33.96 1.17 -16.44
N ARG A 538 -34.90 0.21 -16.47
CA ARG A 538 -35.32 -0.54 -17.67
C ARG A 538 -35.64 0.32 -18.91
N PRO A 539 -36.31 1.50 -18.81
CA PRO A 539 -36.53 2.35 -19.98
C PRO A 539 -35.22 2.85 -20.62
N GLY A 540 -34.27 3.32 -19.80
CA GLY A 540 -32.98 3.82 -20.29
C GLY A 540 -32.13 2.74 -20.96
N THR A 541 -32.12 1.53 -20.38
CA THR A 541 -31.45 0.37 -20.99
C THR A 541 -32.18 -0.14 -22.23
N MET A 542 -33.51 0.02 -22.30
CA MET A 542 -34.30 -0.33 -23.49
C MET A 542 -33.88 0.53 -24.67
N ASP A 543 -33.89 1.84 -24.48
CA ASP A 543 -33.54 2.82 -25.52
C ASP A 543 -32.09 2.66 -25.99
N THR A 544 -31.19 2.29 -25.08
CA THR A 544 -29.74 2.24 -25.37
C THR A 544 -29.29 0.93 -26.02
N TYR A 545 -29.76 -0.21 -25.52
CA TYR A 545 -29.24 -1.53 -25.91
C TYR A 545 -30.24 -2.39 -26.69
N ASN A 546 -31.54 -2.17 -26.48
CA ASN A 546 -32.57 -3.13 -26.89
C ASN A 546 -33.47 -2.64 -28.03
N ALA A 547 -33.53 -1.34 -28.28
CA ALA A 547 -34.22 -0.75 -29.43
C ALA A 547 -33.94 -1.48 -30.78
N PRO A 548 -32.70 -1.90 -31.12
CA PRO A 548 -32.44 -2.61 -32.37
C PRO A 548 -32.77 -4.11 -32.33
N VAL A 549 -32.93 -4.73 -31.16
CA VAL A 549 -32.99 -6.20 -31.00
C VAL A 549 -34.09 -6.82 -31.85
N ARG A 550 -35.30 -6.26 -31.84
CA ARG A 550 -36.42 -6.79 -32.63
C ARG A 550 -36.10 -6.81 -34.14
N LYS A 551 -35.52 -5.72 -34.67
CA LYS A 551 -35.14 -5.63 -36.08
C LYS A 551 -34.04 -6.64 -36.43
N LEU A 552 -33.05 -6.79 -35.55
CA LEU A 552 -31.98 -7.75 -35.72
C LEU A 552 -32.51 -9.19 -35.72
N MET A 553 -33.38 -9.53 -34.76
CA MET A 553 -34.03 -10.84 -34.67
C MET A 553 -34.87 -11.16 -35.90
N LEU A 554 -35.50 -10.16 -36.53
CA LEU A 554 -36.22 -10.38 -37.79
C LEU A 554 -35.26 -10.84 -38.90
N GLY A 555 -34.10 -10.21 -39.04
CA GLY A 555 -33.09 -10.63 -40.01
C GLY A 555 -32.54 -12.03 -39.73
N VAL A 556 -32.34 -12.38 -38.45
CA VAL A 556 -31.94 -13.75 -38.07
C VAL A 556 -33.03 -14.76 -38.42
N LEU A 557 -34.30 -14.44 -38.15
CA LEU A 557 -35.42 -15.31 -38.50
C LEU A 557 -35.57 -15.49 -40.01
N GLU A 558 -35.46 -14.41 -40.80
CA GLU A 558 -35.50 -14.49 -42.26
C GLU A 558 -34.41 -15.43 -42.79
N ALA A 559 -33.17 -15.27 -42.31
CA ALA A 559 -32.07 -16.16 -42.68
C ALA A 559 -32.28 -17.62 -42.21
N TYR A 560 -32.96 -17.84 -41.09
CA TYR A 560 -33.32 -19.18 -40.62
C TYR A 560 -34.40 -19.83 -41.49
N LEU A 561 -35.34 -19.05 -42.03
CA LEU A 561 -36.45 -19.53 -42.86
C LEU A 561 -36.05 -19.76 -44.33
N ASP A 562 -34.92 -19.22 -44.79
CA ASP A 562 -34.39 -19.48 -46.13
C ASP A 562 -33.98 -20.95 -46.31
N ASP A 563 -33.50 -21.61 -45.26
CA ASP A 563 -33.17 -23.05 -45.22
C ASP A 563 -33.51 -23.62 -43.82
N PRO A 564 -34.80 -23.88 -43.53
CA PRO A 564 -35.26 -24.22 -42.20
C PRO A 564 -34.83 -25.64 -41.83
N PRO A 565 -34.07 -25.82 -40.74
CA PRO A 565 -33.62 -27.15 -40.33
C PRO A 565 -34.77 -28.02 -39.80
N GLU A 566 -34.81 -29.28 -40.19
CA GLU A 566 -35.84 -30.24 -39.72
C GLU A 566 -35.49 -30.86 -38.35
N GLN A 567 -34.20 -30.92 -38.00
CA GLN A 567 -33.72 -31.54 -36.77
C GLN A 567 -33.16 -30.52 -35.79
N GLU A 568 -33.34 -30.79 -34.50
CA GLU A 568 -32.89 -29.91 -33.42
C GLU A 568 -31.39 -29.61 -33.45
N ASN A 569 -30.55 -30.58 -33.79
CA ASN A 569 -29.10 -30.39 -33.83
C ASN A 569 -28.66 -29.46 -34.98
N ASP A 570 -29.39 -29.47 -36.08
CA ASP A 570 -29.13 -28.62 -37.25
C ASP A 570 -29.67 -27.21 -37.00
N ALA A 571 -30.85 -27.10 -36.40
CA ALA A 571 -31.39 -25.84 -35.89
C ALA A 571 -30.45 -25.17 -34.89
N ARG A 572 -29.91 -25.91 -33.93
CA ARG A 572 -28.91 -25.38 -32.97
C ARG A 572 -27.66 -24.87 -33.66
N ARG A 573 -27.13 -25.60 -34.66
CA ARG A 573 -25.94 -25.18 -35.42
C ARG A 573 -26.21 -23.92 -36.24
N CYS A 574 -27.36 -23.87 -36.92
CA CYS A 574 -27.81 -22.73 -37.70
C CYS A 574 -27.98 -21.48 -36.82
N VAL A 575 -28.80 -21.56 -35.77
CA VAL A 575 -29.02 -20.46 -34.81
C VAL A 575 -27.69 -19.99 -34.19
N LYS A 576 -26.79 -20.90 -33.82
CA LYS A 576 -25.47 -20.51 -33.28
C LYS A 576 -24.63 -19.72 -34.29
N GLY A 577 -24.72 -20.03 -35.58
CA GLY A 577 -24.05 -19.26 -36.63
C GLY A 577 -24.65 -17.87 -36.75
N LEU A 578 -25.96 -17.81 -37.03
CA LEU A 578 -26.69 -16.57 -37.28
C LEU A 578 -26.65 -15.61 -36.08
N MET A 579 -26.87 -16.13 -34.86
CA MET A 579 -26.81 -15.31 -33.64
C MET A 579 -25.41 -14.80 -33.36
N ARG A 580 -24.35 -15.54 -33.72
CA ARG A 580 -22.96 -15.08 -33.56
C ARG A 580 -22.63 -13.96 -34.52
N ASP A 581 -23.17 -13.96 -35.74
CA ASP A 581 -22.92 -12.90 -36.70
C ASP A 581 -23.61 -11.58 -36.32
N VAL A 582 -24.73 -11.67 -35.58
CA VAL A 582 -25.51 -10.51 -35.13
C VAL A 582 -25.11 -10.03 -33.73
N PHE A 583 -25.08 -10.93 -32.74
CA PHE A 583 -24.85 -10.63 -31.32
C PHE A 583 -23.44 -10.97 -30.84
N GLY A 584 -22.58 -11.51 -31.72
CA GLY A 584 -21.19 -11.80 -31.42
C GLY A 584 -20.36 -10.58 -31.01
N TRP A 585 -19.14 -10.85 -30.56
CA TRP A 585 -18.20 -9.82 -30.14
C TRP A 585 -17.97 -8.76 -31.23
N ASN A 586 -18.23 -7.49 -30.91
CA ASN A 586 -18.08 -6.34 -31.81
C ASN A 586 -18.84 -6.51 -33.14
N LYS A 587 -20.04 -7.10 -33.10
CA LYS A 587 -20.92 -7.30 -34.26
C LYS A 587 -22.04 -6.25 -34.34
N THR A 588 -23.05 -6.54 -35.16
CA THR A 588 -24.14 -5.63 -35.52
C THR A 588 -24.91 -5.10 -34.32
N TRP A 589 -25.13 -5.91 -33.28
CA TRP A 589 -25.83 -5.47 -32.07
C TRP A 589 -25.08 -4.36 -31.34
N LYS A 590 -23.78 -4.54 -31.07
CA LYS A 590 -22.94 -3.53 -30.43
C LYS A 590 -22.84 -2.25 -31.25
N ALA A 591 -22.71 -2.36 -32.57
CA ALA A 591 -22.67 -1.21 -33.46
C ALA A 591 -23.99 -0.40 -33.49
N ALA A 592 -25.07 -0.97 -32.95
CA ALA A 592 -26.37 -0.33 -32.86
C ALA A 592 -26.65 0.27 -31.46
N PHE A 593 -25.69 0.24 -30.54
CA PHE A 593 -25.83 0.90 -29.25
C PHE A 593 -25.94 2.42 -29.42
N LEU A 594 -26.73 3.04 -28.55
CA LEU A 594 -26.84 4.49 -28.53
C LEU A 594 -25.65 5.09 -27.77
N ASP A 595 -24.74 5.74 -28.50
CA ASP A 595 -23.60 6.49 -27.94
C ASP A 595 -24.02 7.81 -27.27
N LYS A 596 -25.02 7.77 -26.38
CA LYS A 596 -25.47 8.89 -25.55
C LYS A 596 -25.70 8.41 -24.13
N GLU A 597 -25.06 9.08 -23.17
CA GLU A 597 -25.22 8.75 -21.74
C GLU A 597 -26.64 9.03 -21.21
N GLY A 598 -27.36 9.99 -21.81
CA GLY A 598 -28.58 10.57 -21.26
C GLY A 598 -29.64 9.58 -20.77
N PRO A 599 -30.08 8.60 -21.58
CA PRO A 599 -31.11 7.64 -21.17
C PRO A 599 -30.72 6.79 -19.96
N ILE A 600 -29.47 6.30 -19.94
CA ILE A 600 -28.96 5.50 -18.82
C ILE A 600 -28.78 6.39 -17.58
N LEU A 601 -28.13 7.54 -17.75
CA LEU A 601 -27.85 8.50 -16.67
C LEU A 601 -29.15 8.94 -15.97
N GLU A 602 -30.18 9.32 -16.72
CA GLU A 602 -31.47 9.71 -16.14
C GLU A 602 -32.16 8.54 -15.44
N GLY A 603 -32.07 7.33 -16.00
CA GLY A 603 -32.56 6.10 -15.36
C GLY A 603 -31.87 5.82 -14.02
N MET A 604 -30.55 5.93 -13.97
CA MET A 604 -29.75 5.76 -12.75
C MET A 604 -30.11 6.81 -11.68
N VAL A 605 -30.14 8.09 -12.07
CA VAL A 605 -30.47 9.19 -11.13
C VAL A 605 -31.89 9.05 -10.59
N ALA A 606 -32.86 8.69 -11.44
CA ALA A 606 -34.23 8.46 -11.01
C ALA A 606 -34.33 7.24 -10.08
N ALA A 607 -33.59 6.16 -10.36
CA ALA A 607 -33.57 4.96 -9.53
C ALA A 607 -32.99 5.21 -8.14
N ILE A 608 -31.85 5.93 -8.07
CA ILE A 608 -31.25 6.36 -6.80
C ILE A 608 -32.24 7.23 -6.02
N GLY A 609 -32.84 8.21 -6.68
CA GLY A 609 -33.82 9.11 -6.09
C GLY A 609 -35.04 8.39 -5.50
N ALA A 610 -35.56 7.39 -6.21
CA ALA A 610 -36.65 6.56 -5.73
C ALA A 610 -36.20 5.70 -4.52
N GLY A 611 -35.00 5.13 -4.61
CA GLY A 611 -34.39 4.32 -3.55
C GLY A 611 -34.22 5.09 -2.24
N PHE A 612 -33.85 6.37 -2.27
CA PHE A 612 -33.81 7.21 -1.06
C PHE A 612 -35.14 7.24 -0.32
N GLY A 613 -36.25 7.33 -1.07
CA GLY A 613 -37.58 7.32 -0.50
C GLY A 613 -37.91 5.98 0.17
N ASP A 614 -37.68 4.87 -0.53
CA ASP A 614 -37.97 3.53 -0.01
C ASP A 614 -37.13 3.20 1.24
N VAL A 615 -35.85 3.62 1.26
CA VAL A 615 -34.98 3.44 2.43
C VAL A 615 -35.44 4.28 3.62
N LEU A 616 -35.82 5.54 3.39
CA LEU A 616 -36.39 6.38 4.46
C LEU A 616 -37.66 5.77 5.03
N ASP A 617 -38.53 5.22 4.18
CA ASP A 617 -39.76 4.56 4.62
C ASP A 617 -39.47 3.32 5.49
N ALA A 618 -38.45 2.53 5.15
CA ALA A 618 -37.97 1.41 5.95
C ALA A 618 -37.44 1.86 7.33
N ILE A 619 -36.57 2.88 7.36
CA ILE A 619 -36.03 3.46 8.61
C ILE A 619 -37.15 3.96 9.52
N ILE A 620 -38.12 4.69 8.95
CA ILE A 620 -39.25 5.26 9.70
C ILE A 620 -40.11 4.14 10.29
N SER A 621 -40.36 3.08 9.53
CA SER A 621 -41.12 1.94 10.01
C SER A 621 -40.41 1.22 11.16
N GLU A 622 -39.10 1.02 11.05
CA GLU A 622 -38.28 0.38 12.08
C GLU A 622 -38.33 1.16 13.41
N VAL A 623 -38.06 2.47 13.34
CA VAL A 623 -38.02 3.32 14.53
C VAL A 623 -39.42 3.57 15.10
N GLY A 624 -40.44 3.62 14.24
CA GLY A 624 -41.84 3.69 14.66
C GLY A 624 -42.27 2.46 15.48
N ASN A 625 -41.81 1.27 15.10
CA ASN A 625 -42.09 0.04 15.85
C ASN A 625 -41.37 0.01 17.21
N LEU A 626 -40.14 0.53 17.30
CA LEU A 626 -39.40 0.66 18.56
C LEU A 626 -40.09 1.58 19.59
N ALA A 627 -40.90 2.54 19.15
CA ALA A 627 -41.66 3.42 20.03
C ALA A 627 -42.93 2.76 20.62
N ILE A 628 -43.39 1.63 20.07
CA ILE A 628 -44.58 0.89 20.51
C ILE A 628 -44.20 -0.21 21.52
N ASP A 629 -42.96 -0.71 21.47
CA ASP A 629 -42.47 -1.82 22.30
C ASP A 629 -41.73 -1.38 23.61
N CYS A 630 -41.71 -0.08 23.92
CA CYS A 630 -41.25 0.41 25.23
C CYS A 630 -42.46 0.63 26.17
N PRO A 631 -42.57 -0.10 27.30
CA PRO A 631 -43.68 0.04 28.26
C PRO A 631 -43.69 1.39 28.99
#